data_AF-A0A5Q4EEN7-F1
#
_entry.id   AF-A0A5Q4EEN7-F1
#
_cell.length_a   1.000
_cell.length_b   1.000
_cell.length_c   1.000
_cell.angle_alpha   90.00
_cell.angle_beta   90.00
_cell.angle_gamma   90.00
#
_symmetry.space_group_name_H-M   'P 1'
#
loop_
_entity.id
_entity.type
_entity.pdbx_description
1 polymer ?
#
loop_
_entity_poly.entity_id
_entity_poly.type
_entity_poly.pdbx_seq_one_letter_code
_entity_poly.pdbx_strand_id
1 'polypeptide(L)'
;MPVDFDTATIAGTALWAIALYWGFSPLSDRLIATLESWLGEDSPAASLLSVVPFLAVGGLAHYGLTLSLGGSWAVSLGVISAIGGGVYELGRRDGQASE
;
A
#
# COMPACT_ATOMS: atom_id res chain seq x y z
N MET A 1 1.76 -22.75 -11.54
CA MET A 1 2.96 -22.70 -10.68
C MET A 1 2.49 -22.64 -9.24
N PRO A 2 3.13 -23.37 -8.30
CA PRO A 2 2.74 -23.30 -6.90
C PRO A 2 3.06 -21.90 -6.39
N VAL A 3 2.12 -21.31 -5.66
CA VAL A 3 2.35 -20.06 -4.96
C VAL A 3 3.15 -20.43 -3.73
N ASP A 4 4.48 -20.41 -3.83
CA ASP A 4 5.33 -20.66 -2.66
C ASP A 4 5.11 -19.48 -1.69
N PHE A 5 4.47 -19.78 -0.56
CA PHE A 5 4.28 -18.86 0.57
C PHE A 5 5.60 -18.65 1.29
N ASP A 6 6.55 -18.10 0.55
CA ASP A 6 7.89 -17.83 1.01
C ASP A 6 7.97 -16.44 1.65
N THR A 7 9.00 -16.22 2.46
CA THR A 7 9.19 -14.95 3.20
C THR A 7 9.27 -13.76 2.23
N ALA A 8 9.80 -13.99 1.02
CA ALA A 8 9.86 -12.99 -0.04
C ALA A 8 8.49 -12.53 -0.55
N THR A 9 7.50 -13.44 -0.61
CA THR A 9 6.13 -13.12 -1.06
C THR A 9 5.43 -12.24 -0.04
N ILE A 10 5.57 -12.56 1.25
CA ILE A 10 5.02 -11.76 2.34
C ILE A 10 5.67 -10.37 2.37
N ALA A 11 7.01 -10.31 2.28
CA ALA A 11 7.74 -9.05 2.23
C ALA A 11 7.40 -8.21 0.99
N GLY A 12 7.26 -8.84 -0.18
CA GLY A 12 6.87 -8.18 -1.44
C GLY A 12 5.46 -7.58 -1.35
N THR A 13 4.51 -8.32 -0.77
CA THR A 13 3.14 -7.85 -0.56
C THR A 13 3.10 -6.66 0.40
N ALA A 14 3.86 -6.73 1.50
CA ALA A 14 3.98 -5.64 2.47
C ALA A 14 4.64 -4.39 1.87
N LEU A 15 5.67 -4.55 1.03
CA LEU A 15 6.33 -3.45 0.33
C LEU A 15 5.36 -2.72 -0.61
N TRP A 16 4.57 -3.46 -1.38
CA TRP A 16 3.54 -2.88 -2.25
C TRP A 16 2.43 -2.19 -1.46
N ALA A 17 2.01 -2.75 -0.33
CA ALA A 17 1.03 -2.12 0.55
C ALA A 17 1.55 -0.79 1.12
N ILE A 18 2.81 -0.75 1.57
CA ILE A 18 3.47 0.47 2.08
C ILE A 18 3.62 1.51 0.96
N ALA A 19 4.04 1.09 -0.22
CA ALA A 19 4.20 1.96 -1.37
C ALA A 19 2.89 2.63 -1.79
N LEU A 20 1.80 1.84 -1.82
CA LEU A 20 0.46 2.35 -2.12
C LEU A 20 -0.05 3.26 -1.00
N TYR A 21 0.17 2.89 0.26
CA TYR A 21 -0.25 3.69 1.41
C TYR A 21 0.39 5.09 1.40
N TRP A 22 1.69 5.19 1.11
CA TRP A 22 2.37 6.49 0.99
C TRP A 22 2.07 7.23 -0.32
N GLY A 23 1.89 6.51 -1.43
CA GLY A 23 1.57 7.11 -2.73
C GLY A 23 0.16 7.70 -2.83
N PHE A 24 -0.77 7.25 -1.97
CA PHE A 24 -2.19 7.60 -2.05
C PHE A 24 -2.75 8.29 -0.80
N SER A 25 -1.95 9.13 -0.13
CA SER A 25 -2.38 9.91 1.05
C SER A 25 -3.78 10.56 0.93
N PRO A 26 -4.15 11.28 -0.16
CA PRO A 26 -5.50 11.86 -0.27
C PRO A 26 -6.63 10.85 -0.53
N LEU A 27 -6.30 9.61 -0.94
CA LEU A 27 -7.27 8.55 -1.20
C LEU A 27 -7.50 7.68 0.03
N SER A 28 -6.48 7.52 0.88
CA SER A 28 -6.59 6.92 2.22
C SER A 28 -7.61 7.69 3.06
N ASP A 29 -7.51 9.02 3.09
CA ASP A 29 -8.42 9.87 3.86
C ASP A 29 -9.87 9.74 3.38
N ARG A 30 -10.09 9.65 2.06
CA ARG A 30 -11.42 9.40 1.48
C ARG A 30 -11.96 8.02 1.84
N LEU A 31 -11.08 7.01 1.86
CA LEU A 31 -11.45 5.65 2.22
C LEU A 31 -11.84 5.55 3.69
N ILE A 32 -11.09 6.18 4.58
CA ILE A 32 -11.37 6.25 6.01
C ILE A 32 -12.69 6.99 6.25
N ALA A 33 -12.88 8.17 5.65
CA ALA A 33 -14.12 8.93 5.78
C ALA A 33 -15.34 8.17 5.21
N THR A 34 -15.15 7.46 4.10
CA THR A 34 -16.20 6.56 3.57
C THR A 34 -16.49 5.47 4.59
N LEU A 35 -15.47 4.78 5.10
CA LEU A 35 -15.67 3.71 6.07
C LEU A 35 -16.32 4.16 7.37
N GLU A 36 -15.91 5.30 7.93
CA GLU A 36 -16.54 5.89 9.12
C GLU A 36 -18.03 6.18 8.88
N SER A 37 -18.38 6.68 7.69
CA SER A 37 -19.77 6.90 7.32
C SER A 37 -20.60 5.61 7.19
N TRP A 38 -19.97 4.47 6.84
CA TRP A 38 -20.63 3.17 6.70
C TRP A 38 -20.65 2.35 8.00
N LEU A 39 -19.61 2.45 8.83
CA LEU A 39 -19.37 1.61 10.01
C LEU A 39 -19.77 2.28 11.35
N GLY A 40 -19.99 3.59 11.34
CA GLY A 40 -20.23 4.40 12.53
C GLY A 40 -18.94 4.88 13.19
N GLU A 41 -19.01 6.09 13.76
CA GLU A 41 -17.89 6.94 14.23
C GLU A 41 -16.97 6.29 15.29
N ASP A 42 -17.39 5.18 15.92
CA ASP A 42 -16.70 4.55 17.06
C ASP A 42 -16.19 3.11 16.80
N SER A 43 -16.22 2.61 15.56
CA SER A 43 -15.83 1.23 15.30
C SER A 43 -14.30 1.09 15.14
N PRO A 44 -13.58 0.32 15.99
CA PRO A 44 -12.15 0.05 15.80
C PRO A 44 -11.88 -0.74 14.50
N ALA A 45 -12.93 -1.32 13.91
CA ALA A 45 -12.86 -1.95 12.60
C ALA A 45 -12.68 -0.94 11.46
N ALA A 46 -13.00 0.36 11.63
CA ALA A 46 -12.79 1.37 10.59
C ALA A 46 -11.29 1.58 10.29
N SER A 47 -10.46 1.72 11.32
CA SER A 47 -9.00 1.82 11.14
C SER A 47 -8.36 0.50 10.70
N LEU A 48 -8.84 -0.65 11.21
CA LEU A 48 -8.31 -1.96 10.81
C LEU A 48 -8.68 -2.31 9.37
N LEU A 49 -9.89 -1.93 8.92
CA LEU A 49 -10.34 -2.17 7.56
C LEU A 49 -9.70 -1.21 6.57
N SER A 50 -9.10 -0.09 6.98
CA SER A 50 -8.34 0.77 6.07
C SER A 50 -7.08 0.09 5.52
N VAL A 51 -6.43 -0.78 6.30
CA VAL A 51 -5.21 -1.48 5.86
C VAL A 51 -5.52 -2.61 4.86
N VAL A 52 -6.73 -3.18 4.93
CA VAL A 52 -7.20 -4.30 4.10
C VAL A 52 -7.23 -3.97 2.60
N PRO A 53 -7.81 -2.85 2.11
CA PRO A 53 -7.77 -2.50 0.69
C PRO A 53 -6.35 -2.23 0.20
N PHE A 54 -5.48 -1.61 1.02
CA PHE A 54 -4.08 -1.42 0.63
C PHE A 54 -3.32 -2.74 0.52
N LEU A 55 -3.58 -3.71 1.40
CA LEU A 55 -3.03 -5.05 1.29
C LEU A 55 -3.62 -5.84 0.11
N ALA A 56 -4.91 -5.68 -0.16
CA ALA A 56 -5.58 -6.33 -1.29
C ALA A 56 -5.02 -5.83 -2.62
N VAL A 57 -4.93 -4.50 -2.80
CA VAL A 57 -4.36 -3.89 -4.01
C VAL A 57 -2.86 -4.17 -4.11
N GLY A 58 -2.13 -4.12 -2.99
CA GLY A 58 -0.70 -4.44 -2.95
C GLY A 58 -0.42 -5.90 -3.32
N GLY A 59 -1.22 -6.84 -2.82
CA GLY A 59 -1.19 -8.24 -3.20
C GLY A 59 -1.58 -8.48 -4.64
N LEU A 60 -2.58 -7.76 -5.16
CA LEU A 60 -2.97 -7.83 -6.57
C LEU A 60 -1.85 -7.33 -7.49
N ALA A 61 -1.19 -6.22 -7.13
CA ALA A 61 -0.06 -5.67 -7.87
C ALA A 61 1.14 -6.63 -7.85
N HIS A 62 1.49 -7.16 -6.68
CA HIS A 62 2.55 -8.17 -6.55
C HIS A 62 2.23 -9.42 -7.37
N TYR A 63 1.01 -9.94 -7.28
CA TYR A 63 0.57 -11.12 -8.03
C TYR A 63 0.59 -10.89 -9.55
N GLY A 64 0.07 -9.75 -10.02
CA GLY A 64 0.06 -9.40 -11.44
C GLY A 64 1.48 -9.23 -12.02
N LEU A 65 2.39 -8.64 -11.25
CA LEU A 65 3.80 -8.52 -11.62
C LEU A 65 4.51 -9.87 -11.58
N THR A 66 4.20 -10.72 -10.61
CA THR A 66 4.76 -12.07 -10.54
C THR A 66 4.32 -12.92 -11.72
N LEU A 67 3.06 -12.80 -12.15
CA LEU A 67 2.53 -13.45 -13.36
C LEU A 67 3.17 -12.92 -14.65
N SER A 68 3.43 -11.61 -14.72
CA SER A 68 3.88 -10.96 -15.97
C SER A 68 5.39 -11.01 -16.16
N LEU A 69 6.16 -10.72 -15.12
CA LEU A 69 7.60 -10.43 -15.16
C LEU A 69 8.44 -11.37 -14.28
N GLY A 70 7.80 -12.18 -13.43
CA GLY A 70 8.45 -13.09 -12.49
C GLY A 70 8.69 -12.49 -11.09
N GLY A 71 8.93 -13.38 -10.11
CA GLY A 71 8.95 -13.02 -8.68
C GLY A 71 10.03 -12.01 -8.27
N SER A 72 11.22 -12.05 -8.89
CA SER A 72 12.30 -11.10 -8.58
C SER A 72 11.96 -9.66 -8.96
N TRP A 73 11.35 -9.45 -10.13
CA TRP A 73 10.90 -8.14 -10.60
C TRP A 73 9.81 -7.55 -9.71
N ALA A 74 8.86 -8.37 -9.28
CA ALA A 74 7.78 -7.94 -8.40
C ALA A 74 8.29 -7.38 -7.05
N VAL A 75 9.35 -8.00 -6.49
CA VAL A 75 9.98 -7.54 -5.25
C VAL A 75 10.78 -6.26 -5.48
N SER A 76 11.65 -6.20 -6.50
CA SER A 76 12.46 -5.01 -6.77
C SER A 76 11.62 -3.78 -7.10
N LEU A 77 10.57 -3.91 -7.90
CA LEU A 77 9.64 -2.82 -8.21
C LEU A 77 8.84 -2.38 -6.97
N GLY A 78 8.51 -3.31 -6.07
CA GLY A 78 7.90 -2.98 -4.78
C GLY A 78 8.81 -2.11 -3.91
N VAL A 79 10.10 -2.44 -3.83
CA VAL A 79 11.09 -1.63 -3.11
C VAL A 79 11.21 -0.23 -3.72
N ILE A 80 11.34 -0.12 -5.05
CA ILE A 80 11.44 1.17 -5.75
C ILE A 80 10.19 2.02 -5.49
N SER A 81 9.00 1.42 -5.56
CA SER A 81 7.74 2.11 -5.32
C SER A 81 7.63 2.59 -3.86
N ALA A 82 8.07 1.78 -2.89
CA ALA A 82 8.09 2.16 -1.48
C ALA A 82 9.04 3.34 -1.20
N ILE A 83 10.25 3.30 -1.76
CA ILE A 83 11.22 4.39 -1.66
C ILE A 83 10.66 5.66 -2.32
N GLY A 84 10.08 5.54 -3.53
CA GLY A 84 9.47 6.66 -4.25
C GLY A 84 8.31 7.30 -3.48
N GLY A 85 7.41 6.49 -2.91
CA GLY A 85 6.33 6.96 -2.06
C GLY A 85 6.83 7.68 -0.80
N GLY A 86 7.90 7.18 -0.18
CA GLY A 86 8.51 7.80 0.99
C GLY A 86 9.13 9.17 0.69
N VAL A 87 9.84 9.28 -0.44
CA VAL A 87 10.42 10.56 -0.91
C VAL A 87 9.31 11.57 -1.26
N TYR A 88 8.24 11.12 -1.93
CA TYR A 88 7.11 11.99 -2.28
C TYR A 88 6.45 12.59 -1.04
N GLU A 89 6.18 11.76 -0.02
CA GLU A 89 5.55 12.21 1.22
C GLU A 89 6.44 13.19 2.00
N LEU A 90 7.76 12.95 2.02
CA LEU A 90 8.72 13.88 2.61
C LEU A 90 8.72 15.24 1.88
N GLY A 91 8.78 15.22 0.55
CA GLY A 91 8.74 16.45 -0.26
C GLY A 91 7.42 17.21 -0.13
N ARG A 92 6.29 16.49 -0.06
CA ARG A 92 4.96 17.09 0.14
C ARG A 92 4.86 17.78 1.51
N ARG A 93 5.38 17.15 2.57
CA ARG A 93 5.38 17.73 3.92
C ARG A 93 6.30 18.95 4.03
N ASP A 94 7.46 18.90 3.40
CA ASP A 94 8.42 20.01 3.36
C ASP A 94 7.83 21.25 2.67
N GLY A 95 7.10 21.05 1.56
CA GLY A 95 6.38 22.12 0.87
C GLY A 95 5.27 22.78 1.70
N GLN A 96 4.60 22.02 2.60
CA GLN A 96 3.57 22.57 3.49
C GLN A 96 4.15 23.28 4.73
N ALA A 97 5.39 22.95 5.13
CA ALA A 97 6.06 23.56 6.28
C ALA A 97 6.77 24.87 5.94
N SER A 98 7.01 25.13 4.64
CA SER A 98 7.67 26.33 4.14
C SER A 98 6.70 27.48 3.79
N GLU A 99 5.40 27.30 4.02
CA GLU A 99 4.31 28.26 3.78
C GLU A 99 3.82 28.93 5.07
#